data_AF-A0A959Y3L8-F1
#
_entry.id   AF-A0A959Y3L8-F1
#
_cell.length_a   1.000
_cell.length_b   1.000
_cell.length_c   1.000
_cell.angle_alpha   90.00
_cell.angle_beta   90.00
_cell.angle_gamma   90.00
#
_symmetry.space_group_name_H-M   'P 1'
#
loop_
_entity.id
_entity.type
_entity.pdbx_description
1 polymer ?
#
loop_
_entity_poly.entity_id
_entity_poly.type
_entity_poly.pdbx_seq_one_letter_code
_entity_poly.pdbx_strand_id
1 'polypeptide(L)' 'MPRKKPALILERPIKAGVKEIKVRLDSRTVITVSSQKALAAWKQRYPKLEVIG' A
#
# COMPACT_ATOMS: atom_id res chain seq x y z
N MET A 1 30.03 -16.50 26.98
CA MET A 1 29.61 -16.72 25.58
C MET A 1 28.70 -15.59 25.14
N PRO A 2 28.88 -14.98 23.97
CA PRO A 2 28.02 -13.88 23.51
C PRO A 2 26.62 -14.43 23.18
N ARG A 3 25.56 -13.84 23.75
CA ARG A 3 24.17 -14.20 23.40
C ARG A 3 23.86 -13.71 21.98
N LYS A 4 23.27 -14.58 21.15
CA LYS A 4 22.81 -14.24 19.79
C LYS A 4 21.75 -13.14 19.89
N LYS A 5 22.01 -11.98 19.27
CA LYS A 5 21.03 -10.88 19.23
C LYS A 5 19.84 -11.28 18.35
N PRO A 6 18.59 -11.02 18.77
CA PRO A 6 17.41 -11.29 17.95
C PRO A 6 17.47 -10.45 16.66
N ALA A 7 17.07 -11.06 15.55
CA ALA A 7 16.99 -10.37 14.27
C ALA A 7 15.86 -9.33 14.31
N LEU A 8 16.14 -8.12 13.85
CA LEU A 8 15.15 -7.06 13.75
C LEU A 8 14.24 -7.39 12.56
N ILE A 9 13.04 -7.90 12.82
CA ILE A 9 12.04 -8.17 11.77
C ILE A 9 11.39 -6.84 11.40
N LEU A 10 11.80 -6.27 10.26
CA LEU A 10 11.30 -5.00 9.71
C LEU A 10 10.00 -5.17 8.92
N GLU A 11 9.16 -6.12 9.32
CA GLU A 11 7.87 -6.31 8.67
C GLU A 11 6.84 -5.35 9.28
N ARG A 12 6.15 -4.60 8.43
CA ARG A 12 5.05 -3.77 8.91
C ARG A 12 3.95 -4.67 9.48
N PRO A 13 3.30 -4.31 10.59
CA PRO A 13 2.14 -5.05 11.08
C PRO A 13 1.01 -4.94 10.05
N ILE A 14 0.71 -6.03 9.35
CA ILE A 14 -0.45 -6.12 8.46
C ILE A 14 -1.69 -6.19 9.35
N LYS A 15 -2.42 -5.09 9.47
CA LYS A 15 -3.70 -5.08 10.21
C LYS A 15 -4.69 -5.98 9.48
N ALA A 16 -5.06 -7.11 10.11
CA ALA A 16 -6.06 -8.02 9.59
C ALA A 16 -7.36 -7.24 9.31
N GLY A 17 -7.80 -7.25 8.04
CA GLY A 17 -9.02 -6.55 7.57
C GLY A 17 -8.78 -5.29 6.74
N VAL A 18 -7.54 -4.77 6.64
CA VAL A 18 -7.24 -3.64 5.75
C VAL A 18 -7.00 -4.17 4.33
N LYS A 19 -7.97 -3.93 3.43
CA LYS A 19 -7.79 -4.19 2.00
C LYS A 19 -6.92 -3.09 1.41
N GLU A 20 -5.66 -3.42 1.18
CA GLU A 20 -4.73 -2.55 0.48
C GLU A 20 -4.89 -2.71 -1.02
N ILE A 21 -5.36 -1.65 -1.67
CA ILE A 21 -5.46 -1.55 -3.12
C ILE A 21 -4.29 -0.71 -3.57
N LYS A 22 -3.37 -1.29 -4.33
CA LYS A 22 -2.25 -0.57 -4.92
C LYS A 22 -2.68 0.07 -6.22
N VAL A 23 -2.30 1.32 -6.40
CA VAL A 23 -2.81 2.14 -7.49
C VAL A 23 -1.69 3.00 -8.06
N ARG A 24 -1.54 2.98 -9.39
CA ARG A 24 -0.73 3.92 -10.15
C ARG A 24 -1.57 5.13 -10.50
N LEU A 25 -1.14 6.31 -10.06
CA LEU A 25 -1.76 7.57 -10.49
C LEU A 25 -1.12 8.08 -11.79
N ASP A 26 0.20 7.87 -11.92
CA ASP A 26 1.03 8.28 -13.04
C ASP A 26 2.29 7.38 -13.08
N SER A 27 3.10 7.50 -14.13
CA SER A 27 4.39 6.86 -14.38
C SER A 27 5.35 6.83 -13.17
N ARG A 28 5.28 7.83 -12.28
CA ARG A 28 6.19 7.96 -11.12
C ARG A 28 5.52 7.75 -9.78
N THR A 29 4.20 7.65 -9.74
CA THR A 29 3.44 7.73 -8.49
C THR A 29 2.58 6.50 -8.28
N VAL A 30 2.98 5.70 -7.30
CA VAL A 30 2.22 4.53 -6.83
C VAL A 30 1.80 4.79 -5.39
N ILE A 31 0.51 4.69 -5.11
CA ILE A 31 -0.06 4.83 -3.79
C ILE A 31 -0.76 3.54 -3.38
N THR A 32 -0.91 3.34 -2.08
CA THR A 32 -1.74 2.26 -1.54
C THR A 32 -2.96 2.89 -0.88
N VAL A 33 -4.14 2.40 -1.24
CA VAL A 33 -5.43 2.94 -0.80
C VAL A 33 -6.15 1.86 -0.01
N SER A 34 -6.71 2.23 1.15
CA SER A 34 -7.35 1.29 2.07
C SER A 34 -8.86 1.07 1.82
N SER A 35 -9.47 1.79 0.86
CA SER A 35 -10.91 1.72 0.61
C SER A 35 -11.31 2.02 -0.84
N GLN A 36 -12.42 1.43 -1.26
CA GLN A 36 -13.01 1.65 -2.59
C GLN A 36 -13.54 3.07 -2.78
N LYS A 37 -13.97 3.75 -1.70
CA LYS A 37 -14.39 5.16 -1.74
C LYS A 37 -13.22 6.07 -2.10
N ALA A 38 -12.06 5.83 -1.49
CA ALA A 38 -10.85 6.59 -1.80
C ALA A 38 -10.37 6.30 -3.22
N LEU A 39 -10.47 5.05 -3.70
CA LEU A 39 -10.18 4.72 -5.11
C LEU A 39 -11.07 5.53 -6.08
N ALA A 40 -12.37 5.66 -5.79
CA ALA A 40 -13.28 6.45 -6.61
C ALA A 40 -12.91 7.95 -6.64
N ALA A 41 -12.50 8.51 -5.49
CA ALA A 41 -12.01 9.90 -5.43
C ALA A 41 -10.74 10.10 -6.26
N TRP A 42 -9.80 9.15 -6.20
CA TRP A 42 -8.59 9.20 -7.04
C TRP A 42 -8.89 9.03 -8.52
N LYS A 43 -9.88 8.21 -8.89
CA LYS A 43 -10.29 8.01 -10.29
C LYS A 43 -10.88 9.27 -10.93
N GLN A 44 -11.55 10.11 -10.14
CA GLN A 44 -12.02 11.42 -10.61
C GLN A 44 -10.85 12.38 -10.87
N ARG A 45 -9.81 12.31 -10.03
CA ARG A 45 -8.65 13.22 -10.10
C ARG A 45 -7.60 12.79 -11.12
N TYR A 46 -7.47 11.48 -11.34
CA TYR A 46 -6.55 10.87 -12.29
C TYR A 46 -7.34 9.90 -13.19
N PRO A 47 -7.82 10.34 -14.35
CA PRO A 47 -8.66 9.52 -15.22
C PRO A 47 -7.93 8.28 -15.79
N LYS A 48 -6.60 8.35 -15.89
CA LYS A 48 -5.73 7.27 -16.40
C LYS A 48 -5.18 6.36 -15.29
N LEU A 49 -5.78 6.41 -14.11
CA LEU A 49 -5.39 5.62 -12.95
C LEU A 49 -5.48 4.12 -13.25
N GLU A 50 -4.43 3.38 -12.88
CA GLU A 50 -4.34 1.93 -13.04
C GLU A 50 -4.28 1.26 -11.66
N VAL A 51 -5.02 0.18 -11.45
CA VAL A 51 -4.91 -0.64 -10.23
C VAL A 51 -3.78 -1.64 -10.43
N ILE A 52 -2.77 -1.61 -9.55
CA ILE A 52 -1.60 -2.49 -9.56
C ILE A 52 -1.67 -3.45 -8.36
N GLY A 53 -2.77 -4.21 -8.24
CA GLY A 53 -2.94 -5.24 -7.20
C GLY A 53 -3.91 -4.88 -6.08
#